data_AF-A0A9D9DC22-F1
#
_entry.id   AF-A0A9D9DC22-F1
#
_cell.length_a   1.000
_cell.length_b   1.000
_cell.length_c   1.000
_cell.angle_alpha   90.00
_cell.angle_beta   90.00
_cell.angle_gamma   90.00
#
_symmetry.space_group_name_H-M   'P 1'
#
loop_
_entity.id
_entity.type
_entity.pdbx_description
1 polymer ?
#
loop_
_entity_poly.entity_id
_entity_poly.type
_entity_poly.pdbx_seq_one_letter_code
_entity_poly.pdbx_strand_id
1 'polypeptide(L)'
;PLYLIIPAFVLIGFGMSNITPLAYSAAGRQREMPLLPAVSIMSTAGYGGLLTGPALLGFIAYGLSLEAVFGFLAVLTVMSFTLIVLLRRYYV
;
A
#
# COMPACT_ATOMS: atom_id res chain seq x y z
N PRO A 1 22.11 -9.25 -13.84
CA PRO A 1 21.27 -9.13 -12.62
C PRO A 1 20.78 -7.69 -12.31
N LEU A 2 21.67 -6.69 -12.22
CA LEU A 2 21.28 -5.30 -11.90
C LEU A 2 20.31 -4.67 -12.92
N TYR A 3 20.48 -4.97 -14.20
CA TYR A 3 19.66 -4.44 -15.30
C TYR A 3 18.17 -4.80 -15.21
N LEU A 4 17.80 -5.87 -14.49
CA LEU A 4 16.41 -6.24 -14.24
C LEU A 4 15.87 -5.59 -12.96
N ILE A 5 16.75 -5.41 -11.96
CA ILE A 5 16.39 -4.90 -10.64
C ILE A 5 16.02 -3.41 -10.72
N ILE A 6 16.83 -2.61 -11.39
CA ILE A 6 16.59 -1.16 -11.53
C ILE A 6 15.20 -0.87 -12.14
N PRO A 7 14.83 -1.39 -13.32
CA PRO A 7 13.50 -1.13 -13.88
C PRO A 7 12.37 -1.70 -13.02
N ALA A 8 12.57 -2.84 -12.33
CA ALA A 8 11.58 -3.36 -11.40
C ALA A 8 11.31 -2.40 -10.23
N PHE A 9 12.36 -1.85 -9.59
CA PHE A 9 12.21 -0.86 -8.53
C PHE A 9 11.61 0.46 -9.03
N VAL A 10 11.95 0.89 -10.26
CA VAL A 10 11.33 2.06 -10.89
C VAL A 10 9.83 1.84 -11.09
N LEU A 11 9.42 0.68 -11.60
CA LEU A 11 8.01 0.32 -11.77
C LEU A 11 7.26 0.27 -10.43
N ILE A 12 7.88 -0.30 -9.39
CA ILE A 12 7.31 -0.33 -8.03
C ILE A 12 7.14 1.10 -7.51
N GLY A 13 8.16 1.94 -7.59
CA GLY A 13 8.09 3.33 -7.12
C GLY A 13 7.06 4.15 -7.89
N PHE A 14 6.97 3.97 -9.21
CA PHE A 14 5.97 4.63 -10.04
C PHE A 14 4.55 4.20 -9.64
N GLY A 15 4.31 2.91 -9.46
CA GLY A 15 3.02 2.41 -8.99
C GLY A 15 2.65 2.93 -7.59
N MET A 16 3.57 2.83 -6.64
CA MET A 16 3.32 3.18 -5.24
C MET A 16 3.16 4.69 -4.99
N SER A 17 3.86 5.54 -5.75
CA SER A 17 3.79 7.01 -5.57
C SER A 17 2.39 7.59 -5.73
N ASN A 18 1.53 6.91 -6.50
CA ASN A 18 0.15 7.32 -6.76
C ASN A 18 -0.82 6.94 -5.63
N ILE A 19 -0.47 5.96 -4.78
CA ILE A 19 -1.40 5.41 -3.79
C ILE A 19 -1.77 6.45 -2.73
N THR A 20 -0.77 7.11 -2.14
CA THR A 20 -0.98 8.13 -1.10
C THR A 20 -1.88 9.29 -1.55
N PRO A 21 -1.57 10.03 -2.64
CA PRO A 21 -2.43 11.13 -3.09
C PRO A 21 -3.82 10.64 -3.51
N LEU A 22 -3.94 9.44 -4.09
CA LEU A 22 -5.24 8.86 -4.44
C LEU A 22 -6.08 8.57 -3.20
N ALA A 23 -5.45 8.05 -2.14
CA ALA A 23 -6.09 7.72 -0.88
C ALA A 23 -6.61 8.98 -0.17
N TYR A 24 -5.80 10.04 -0.07
CA TYR A 24 -6.25 11.34 0.47
C TYR A 24 -7.32 12.00 -0.41
N SER A 25 -7.21 11.88 -1.73
CA SER A 25 -8.23 12.38 -2.65
C SER A 25 -9.58 11.64 -2.47
N ALA A 26 -9.56 10.33 -2.21
CA ALA A 26 -10.75 9.56 -1.88
C ALA A 26 -11.37 9.97 -0.54
N ALA A 27 -10.53 10.19 0.48
CA ALA A 27 -10.96 10.70 1.79
C ALA A 27 -11.62 12.09 1.72
N GLY A 28 -11.29 12.90 0.72
CA GLY A 28 -11.95 14.20 0.48
C GLY A 28 -13.22 14.13 -0.36
N ARG A 29 -13.44 13.05 -1.12
CA ARG A 29 -14.66 12.85 -1.92
C ARG A 29 -15.77 12.11 -1.18
N GLN A 30 -15.42 11.29 -0.19
CA GLN A 30 -16.41 10.60 0.63
C GLN A 30 -17.27 11.60 1.42
N ARG A 31 -18.50 11.19 1.77
CA ARG A 31 -19.48 12.00 2.52
C ARG A 31 -19.91 11.35 3.84
N GLU A 32 -19.33 10.21 4.19
CA GLU A 32 -19.65 9.43 5.39
C GLU A 32 -19.14 10.12 6.66
N MET A 33 -17.98 10.79 6.58
CA MET A 33 -17.38 11.51 7.71
C MET A 33 -16.75 12.85 7.29
N PRO A 34 -16.58 13.81 8.22
CA PRO A 34 -15.89 15.06 7.92
C PRO A 34 -14.43 14.86 7.49
N LEU A 35 -13.91 15.79 6.68
CA LEU A 35 -12.57 15.69 6.06
C LEU A 35 -11.43 15.55 7.08
N LEU A 36 -11.44 16.38 8.14
CA LEU A 36 -10.38 16.43 9.15
C LEU A 36 -10.16 15.07 9.86
N PRO A 37 -11.20 14.42 10.43
CA PRO A 37 -11.10 13.06 10.95
C PRO A 37 -10.64 12.03 9.91
N ALA A 38 -11.15 12.10 8.67
CA ALA A 38 -10.77 11.15 7.62
C ALA A 38 -9.26 11.21 7.31
N VAL A 39 -8.72 12.42 7.14
CA VAL A 39 -7.29 12.65 6.91
C VAL A 39 -6.45 12.18 8.10
N SER A 40 -6.93 12.42 9.33
CA SER A 40 -6.24 11.95 10.53
C SER A 40 -6.16 10.42 10.58
N ILE A 41 -7.27 9.71 10.32
CA ILE A 41 -7.30 8.24 10.29
C ILE A 41 -6.34 7.71 9.22
N MET A 42 -6.35 8.30 8.03
CA MET A 42 -5.43 7.93 6.94
C MET A 42 -3.96 8.12 7.33
N SER A 43 -3.63 9.23 8.01
CA SER A 43 -2.28 9.50 8.48
C SER A 43 -1.85 8.51 9.56
N THR A 44 -2.72 8.25 10.55
CA THR A 44 -2.48 7.26 11.60
C THR A 44 -2.26 5.87 11.02
N ALA A 45 -3.06 5.45 10.04
CA ALA A 45 -2.88 4.19 9.34
C ALA A 45 -1.55 4.15 8.57
N GLY A 46 -1.18 5.25 7.90
CA GLY A 46 0.09 5.39 7.18
C GLY A 46 1.31 5.26 8.10
N TYR A 47 1.33 5.98 9.23
CA TYR A 47 2.40 5.86 10.22
C TYR A 47 2.42 4.50 10.91
N GLY A 48 1.26 3.92 11.20
CA GLY A 48 1.15 2.56 11.71
C GLY A 48 1.80 1.55 10.77
N GLY A 49 1.47 1.61 9.48
CA GLY A 49 2.10 0.78 8.45
C GLY A 49 3.60 1.00 8.32
N LEU A 50 4.07 2.26 8.39
CA LEU A 50 5.49 2.60 8.35
C LEU A 50 6.28 1.98 9.51
N LEU A 51 5.72 1.97 10.72
CA LEU A 51 6.35 1.40 11.91
C LEU A 51 6.27 -0.14 11.92
N THR A 52 5.10 -0.69 11.60
CA THR A 52 4.85 -2.14 11.66
C THR A 52 5.48 -2.88 10.48
N GLY A 53 5.61 -2.23 9.31
CA GLY A 53 6.12 -2.83 8.08
C GLY A 53 7.49 -3.50 8.25
N PRO A 54 8.57 -2.79 8.61
CA PRO A 54 9.90 -3.39 8.74
C PRO A 54 9.98 -4.54 9.75
N ALA A 55 9.26 -4.42 10.87
CA ALA A 55 9.22 -5.47 11.89
C ALA A 55 8.54 -6.75 11.36
N LEU A 56 7.39 -6.63 10.70
CA LEU A 56 6.69 -7.77 10.08
C LEU A 56 7.52 -8.40 8.96
N LEU A 57 8.08 -7.59 8.07
CA LEU A 57 8.89 -8.07 6.95
C LEU A 57 10.17 -8.75 7.45
N GLY A 58 10.81 -8.20 8.48
CA GLY A 58 11.98 -8.80 9.12
C GLY A 58 11.68 -10.13 9.80
N PHE A 59 10.53 -10.25 10.47
CA PHE A 59 10.08 -11.50 11.08
C PHE A 59 9.84 -12.59 10.02
N ILE A 60 9.17 -12.24 8.91
CA ILE A 60 8.96 -13.15 7.77
C ILE A 60 10.30 -13.55 7.13
N ALA A 61 11.20 -12.59 6.93
CA ALA A 61 12.52 -12.84 6.36
C ALA A 61 13.35 -13.80 7.22
N TYR A 62 13.27 -13.65 8.55
CA TYR A 62 13.99 -14.47 9.51
C TYR A 62 13.47 -15.92 9.54
N GLY A 63 12.14 -16.11 9.50
CA GLY A 63 11.53 -17.44 9.61
C GLY A 63 11.39 -18.23 8.31
N LEU A 64 11.24 -17.55 7.16
CA LEU A 64 11.03 -18.18 5.86
C LEU A 64 12.19 -17.89 4.90
N SER A 65 12.20 -16.70 4.29
CA SER A 65 13.25 -16.22 3.40
C SER A 65 12.93 -14.80 2.93
N LEU A 66 13.91 -14.14 2.31
CA LEU A 66 13.69 -12.85 1.66
C LEU A 66 12.75 -12.96 0.45
N GLU A 67 12.78 -14.07 -0.28
CA GLU A 67 11.87 -14.33 -1.41
C GLU A 67 10.42 -14.40 -0.95
N ALA A 68 10.16 -15.01 0.22
CA ALA A 68 8.83 -15.06 0.83
C ALA A 68 8.31 -13.65 1.17
N VAL A 69 9.19 -12.72 1.59
CA VAL A 69 8.82 -11.32 1.84
C VAL A 69 8.34 -10.64 0.56
N PHE A 70 9.07 -10.78 -0.54
CA PHE A 70 8.65 -10.21 -1.83
C PHE A 70 7.35 -10.85 -2.35
N GLY A 71 7.19 -12.16 -2.19
CA GLY A 71 5.93 -12.85 -2.51
C GLY A 71 4.75 -12.35 -1.67
N PHE A 72 4.95 -12.17 -0.36
CA PHE A 72 3.95 -11.61 0.54
C PHE A 72 3.55 -10.18 0.15
N LEU A 73 4.52 -9.31 -0.15
CA LEU A 73 4.27 -7.95 -0.64
C LEU A 73 3.52 -7.94 -1.98
N ALA A 74 3.83 -8.87 -2.89
CA ALA A 74 3.12 -9.01 -4.15
C ALA A 74 1.63 -9.36 -3.92
N VAL A 75 1.34 -10.30 -3.02
CA VAL A 75 -0.03 -10.68 -2.64
C VAL A 75 -0.78 -9.50 -2.03
N LEU A 76 -0.17 -8.77 -1.09
CA LEU A 76 -0.79 -7.57 -0.49
C LEU A 76 -1.09 -6.48 -1.53
N THR A 77 -0.20 -6.31 -2.51
CA THR A 77 -0.37 -5.33 -3.59
C THR A 77 -1.52 -5.72 -4.53
N VAL A 78 -1.63 -7.01 -4.88
CA VAL A 78 -2.76 -7.53 -5.67
C VAL A 78 -4.06 -7.39 -4.90
N MET A 79 -4.09 -7.75 -3.61
CA MET A 79 -5.27 -7.63 -2.76
C MET A 79 -5.75 -6.18 -2.67
N SER A 80 -4.85 -5.23 -2.45
CA SER A 80 -5.19 -3.80 -2.39
C SER A 80 -5.67 -3.27 -3.74
N PHE A 81 -5.05 -3.69 -4.85
CA PHE A 81 -5.54 -3.38 -6.20
C PHE A 81 -6.96 -3.91 -6.42
N THR A 82 -7.20 -5.19 -6.13
CA THR A 82 -8.54 -5.82 -6.26
C THR A 82 -9.56 -5.12 -5.38
N LEU A 83 -9.22 -4.80 -4.13
CA LEU A 83 -10.09 -4.08 -3.21
C LEU A 83 -10.47 -2.69 -3.78
N ILE A 84 -9.49 -1.94 -4.29
CA ILE A 84 -9.75 -0.63 -4.91
C ILE A 84 -10.66 -0.77 -6.13
N VAL A 85 -10.43 -1.77 -6.99
CA VAL A 85 -11.28 -2.03 -8.17
C VAL A 85 -12.70 -2.40 -7.76
N LEU A 86 -12.87 -3.23 -6.74
CA LEU A 86 -14.18 -3.61 -6.20
C LEU A 86 -14.90 -2.40 -5.60
N LEU A 87 -14.23 -1.63 -4.75
CA LEU A 87 -14.79 -0.41 -4.16
C LEU A 87 -15.19 0.60 -5.24
N ARG A 88 -14.39 0.75 -6.31
CA ARG A 88 -14.76 1.59 -7.45
C ARG A 88 -16.02 1.11 -8.15
N ARG A 89 -16.31 -0.19 -8.21
CA ARG A 89 -17.57 -0.71 -8.79
C ARG A 89 -18.78 -0.50 -7.89
N TYR A 90 -18.59 -0.39 -6.58
CA TYR A 90 -19.69 -0.19 -5.62
C TYR A 90 -20.05 1.28 -5.41
N TYR A 91 -19.09 2.20 -5.56
CA TYR A 91 -19.27 3.63 -5.28
C TYR A 91 -19.33 4.54 -6.53
N VAL A 92 -19.09 4.00 -7.74
CA VAL A 92 -19.26 4.68 -9.04
C VAL A 92 -20.38 3.98 -9.79
#